data_AF-A0A7W1RM41-F1
#
_entry.id   AF-A0A7W1RM41-F1
#
_cell.length_a   1.000
_cell.length_b   1.000
_cell.length_c   1.000
_cell.angle_alpha   90.00
_cell.angle_beta   90.00
_cell.angle_gamma   90.00
#
_symmetry.space_group_name_H-M   'P 1'
#
loop_
_entity.id
_entity.type
_entity.pdbx_description
1 polymer ?
#
loop_
_entity_poly.entity_id
_entity_poly.type
_entity_poly.pdbx_seq_one_letter_code
_entity_poly.pdbx_strand_id
1 'polypeptide(L)'
;MNKRNLLLTVSAALLVSGCAWAGPTVVNAPVGPRPPGLLEDGYAGFLTVYSATEQHRDGDNTYANVHTDYQIHTPDGHLFKQVSNSLGPRSEIPVTVKLPKGFYSVVAQSETMGAVTIPVVVGTGKTTELHLEREKDWRRVAVNARESDLVRLPNGQIIGYRGR
;
A
#
# COMPACT_ATOMS: atom_id res chain seq x y z
N MET A 1 16.27 40.34 65.60
CA MET A 1 14.86 39.90 65.61
C MET A 1 14.61 39.16 64.30
N ASN A 2 14.19 37.90 64.41
CA ASN A 2 14.11 36.90 63.35
C ASN A 2 13.04 37.20 62.29
N LYS A 3 13.22 36.64 61.07
CA LYS A 3 12.18 35.95 60.29
C LYS A 3 12.82 35.18 59.11
N ARG A 4 12.99 33.86 59.28
CA ARG A 4 13.10 32.87 58.18
C ARG A 4 11.70 32.72 57.58
N ASN A 5 11.56 32.74 56.25
CA ASN A 5 10.37 32.24 55.56
C ASN A 5 10.74 31.54 54.23
N LEU A 6 10.88 30.23 54.38
CA LEU A 6 10.47 29.08 53.58
C LEU A 6 9.73 29.26 52.20
N LEU A 7 10.29 28.56 51.19
CA LEU A 7 9.75 27.81 50.02
C LEU A 7 8.87 28.48 48.92
N LEU A 8 9.26 28.28 47.65
CA LEU A 8 8.55 27.42 46.67
C LEU A 8 9.35 27.22 45.37
N THR A 9 9.72 25.98 45.09
CA THR A 9 10.30 25.48 43.84
C THR A 9 9.26 25.40 42.72
N VAL A 10 9.62 25.85 41.51
CA VAL A 10 8.90 25.46 40.28
C VAL A 10 9.94 24.92 39.29
N SER A 11 10.15 23.60 39.31
CA SER A 11 10.87 22.90 38.25
C SER A 11 9.87 22.62 37.13
N ALA A 12 9.89 23.43 36.07
CA ALA A 12 9.10 23.18 34.87
C ALA A 12 9.74 22.02 34.08
N ALA A 13 9.15 20.82 34.18
CA ALA A 13 9.51 19.70 33.32
C ALA A 13 8.89 19.91 31.94
N LEU A 14 9.70 20.33 30.96
CA LEU A 14 9.31 20.40 29.56
C LEU A 14 9.25 18.97 28.98
N LEU A 15 8.06 18.36 28.96
CA LEU A 15 7.81 17.14 28.21
C LEU A 15 7.75 17.49 26.72
N VAL A 16 8.86 17.31 26.00
CA VAL A 16 8.87 17.39 24.54
C VAL A 16 8.28 16.08 24.02
N SER A 17 6.97 16.08 23.77
CA SER A 17 6.31 15.01 23.01
C SER A 17 6.74 15.13 21.54
N GLY A 18 7.76 14.38 21.16
CA GLY A 18 8.13 14.23 19.75
C GLY A 18 7.05 13.43 19.04
N CYS A 19 6.32 14.05 18.10
CA CYS A 19 5.52 13.31 17.14
C CYS A 19 6.48 12.45 16.30
N ALA A 20 6.61 11.18 16.64
CA ALA A 20 7.31 10.23 15.79
C ALA A 20 6.51 10.13 14.48
N TRP A 21 6.99 10.78 13.43
CA TRP A 21 6.51 10.53 12.08
C TRP A 21 6.92 9.10 11.74
N ALA A 22 5.98 8.16 11.87
CA ALA A 22 6.18 6.79 11.42
C ALA A 22 6.28 6.82 9.88
N GLY A 23 7.47 6.50 9.36
CA GLY A 23 7.65 6.30 7.92
C GLY A 23 6.78 5.15 7.40
N PRO A 24 6.64 5.00 6.07
CA PRO A 24 5.85 3.92 5.49
C PRO A 24 6.29 2.55 6.02
N THR A 25 5.33 1.66 6.26
CA THR A 25 5.65 0.28 6.63
C THR A 25 6.24 -0.45 5.43
N VAL A 26 7.45 -0.99 5.57
CA VAL A 26 8.12 -1.73 4.51
C VAL A 26 7.83 -3.22 4.63
N VAL A 27 7.38 -3.84 3.54
CA VAL A 27 7.28 -5.31 3.41
C VAL A 27 8.49 -5.80 2.63
N ASN A 28 9.15 -6.86 3.11
CA ASN A 28 10.39 -7.34 2.47
C ASN A 28 10.15 -8.35 1.35
N ALA A 29 9.00 -9.05 1.36
CA ALA A 29 8.69 -10.07 0.38
C ALA A 29 8.00 -9.46 -0.85
N PRO A 30 8.47 -9.73 -2.08
CA PRO A 30 7.89 -9.14 -3.26
C PRO A 30 6.54 -9.78 -3.62
N VAL A 31 5.58 -8.95 -4.06
CA VAL A 31 4.33 -9.40 -4.66
C VAL A 31 4.53 -9.61 -6.16
N GLY A 32 3.98 -10.68 -6.74
CA GLY A 32 4.16 -11.02 -8.13
C GLY A 32 2.94 -11.65 -8.78
N PRO A 33 3.03 -11.98 -10.06
CA PRO A 33 1.89 -12.45 -10.83
C PRO A 33 1.41 -13.83 -10.36
N ARG A 34 0.10 -14.04 -10.41
CA ARG A 34 -0.50 -15.36 -10.15
C ARG A 34 -0.04 -16.39 -11.20
N PRO A 35 0.46 -17.57 -10.81
CA PRO A 35 0.68 -18.66 -11.75
C PRO A 35 -0.63 -19.40 -12.10
N PRO A 36 -0.83 -19.89 -13.35
CA PRO A 36 -0.17 -19.53 -14.61
C PRO A 36 -1.04 -18.55 -15.43
N GLY A 37 -0.58 -17.31 -15.57
CA GLY A 37 -1.13 -16.37 -16.57
C GLY A 37 -0.72 -16.75 -17.99
N LEU A 38 -1.53 -16.32 -18.98
CA LEU A 38 -1.21 -16.43 -20.40
C LEU A 38 0.16 -15.77 -20.68
N LEU A 39 0.99 -16.44 -21.48
CA LEU A 39 2.22 -15.86 -21.98
C LEU A 39 1.86 -15.03 -23.21
N GLU A 40 1.89 -13.71 -23.08
CA GLU A 40 1.88 -12.82 -24.25
C GLU A 40 3.32 -12.46 -24.63
N ASP A 41 3.60 -12.41 -25.93
CA ASP A 41 4.90 -11.98 -26.45
C ASP A 41 5.17 -10.50 -26.09
N GLY A 42 6.37 -10.22 -25.56
CA GLY A 42 6.82 -8.84 -25.34
C GLY A 42 7.71 -8.64 -24.10
N TYR A 43 7.96 -7.37 -23.79
CA TYR A 43 8.80 -6.96 -22.67
C TYR A 43 8.00 -6.36 -21.50
N ALA A 44 6.67 -6.43 -21.53
CA ALA A 44 5.81 -5.76 -20.57
C ALA A 44 4.84 -6.72 -19.87
N GLY A 45 4.50 -6.40 -18.62
CA GLY A 45 3.40 -6.99 -17.87
C GLY A 45 2.47 -5.91 -17.35
N PHE A 46 1.62 -6.30 -16.41
CA PHE A 46 0.59 -5.43 -15.84
C PHE A 46 0.65 -5.43 -14.32
N LEU A 47 0.31 -4.28 -13.73
CA LEU A 47 0.17 -4.09 -12.30
C LEU A 47 -1.20 -3.47 -12.03
N THR A 48 -1.96 -4.10 -11.15
CA THR A 48 -3.20 -3.55 -10.60
C THR A 48 -3.04 -3.44 -9.10
N VAL A 49 -3.21 -2.23 -8.57
CA VAL A 49 -3.11 -1.96 -7.13
C VAL A 49 -4.49 -1.60 -6.63
N TYR A 50 -5.05 -2.46 -5.80
CA TYR A 50 -6.26 -2.16 -5.03
C TYR A 50 -5.78 -1.45 -3.75
N SER A 51 -5.59 -0.15 -3.83
CA SER A 51 -5.13 0.67 -2.69
C SER A 51 -6.26 0.92 -1.69
N ALA A 52 -5.98 1.60 -0.59
CA ALA A 52 -7.03 2.11 0.28
C ALA A 52 -8.04 2.95 -0.49
N THR A 53 -9.30 2.94 -0.05
CA THR A 53 -10.35 3.72 -0.68
C THR A 53 -10.67 5.01 0.09
N GLU A 54 -11.07 6.03 -0.65
CA GLU A 54 -11.59 7.29 -0.13
C GLU A 54 -13.03 7.49 -0.61
N GLN A 55 -13.89 8.02 0.27
CA GLN A 55 -15.29 8.26 -0.05
C GLN A 55 -15.47 9.55 -0.84
N HIS A 56 -16.00 9.39 -2.05
CA HIS A 56 -16.32 10.48 -2.95
C HIS A 56 -17.83 10.59 -3.09
N ARG A 57 -18.40 11.79 -2.93
CA ARG A 57 -19.85 12.00 -3.09
C ARG A 57 -20.27 11.73 -4.54
N ASP A 58 -21.24 10.84 -4.71
CA ASP A 58 -21.80 10.42 -6.00
C ASP A 58 -23.30 10.70 -6.10
N GLY A 59 -23.71 11.94 -5.86
CA GLY A 59 -25.12 12.36 -5.87
C GLY A 59 -25.66 12.67 -4.47
N ASP A 60 -26.97 12.54 -4.30
CA ASP A 60 -27.64 12.83 -3.04
C ASP A 60 -27.62 11.60 -2.14
N ASN A 61 -26.77 11.67 -1.11
CA ASN A 61 -26.57 10.65 -0.08
C ASN A 61 -25.97 9.31 -0.58
N THR A 62 -25.34 9.32 -1.75
CA THR A 62 -24.58 8.21 -2.33
C THR A 62 -23.10 8.54 -2.36
N TYR A 63 -22.26 7.54 -2.10
CA TYR A 63 -20.79 7.67 -2.06
C TYR A 63 -20.16 6.53 -2.85
N ALA A 64 -19.09 6.85 -3.59
CA ALA A 64 -18.21 5.90 -4.24
C ALA A 64 -16.92 5.76 -3.42
N ASN A 65 -16.42 4.54 -3.28
CA ASN A 65 -15.15 4.22 -2.62
C ASN A 65 -14.05 4.15 -3.68
N VAL A 66 -13.39 5.28 -3.92
CA VAL A 66 -12.39 5.41 -4.98
C VAL A 66 -11.03 5.03 -4.44
N HIS A 67 -10.29 4.18 -5.16
CA HIS A 67 -8.94 3.81 -4.77
C HIS A 67 -7.99 5.02 -4.80
N THR A 68 -7.23 5.19 -3.73
CA THR A 68 -6.20 6.23 -3.55
C THR A 68 -5.05 6.11 -4.54
N ASP A 69 -4.51 7.25 -4.95
CA ASP A 69 -3.34 7.33 -5.81
C ASP A 69 -2.10 6.69 -5.18
N TYR A 70 -1.15 6.27 -6.02
CA TYR A 70 0.08 5.63 -5.56
C TYR A 70 1.28 5.96 -6.44
N GLN A 71 2.46 5.60 -5.93
CA GLN A 71 3.74 5.77 -6.62
C GLN A 71 4.36 4.42 -6.94
N ILE A 72 4.95 4.34 -8.13
CA ILE A 72 5.81 3.24 -8.56
C ILE A 72 7.23 3.78 -8.64
N HIS A 73 8.15 3.14 -7.94
CA HIS A 73 9.57 3.44 -7.95
C HIS A 73 10.37 2.32 -8.62
N THR A 74 11.46 2.69 -9.29
CA THR A 74 12.48 1.74 -9.75
C THR A 74 13.23 1.11 -8.55
N PRO A 75 13.99 0.02 -8.73
CA PRO A 75 14.69 -0.67 -7.64
C PRO A 75 15.71 0.20 -6.87
N ASP A 76 16.26 1.22 -7.51
CA ASP A 76 17.15 2.22 -6.92
C ASP A 76 16.40 3.35 -6.18
N GLY A 77 15.07 3.28 -6.13
CA GLY A 77 14.20 4.20 -5.39
C GLY A 77 13.76 5.44 -6.16
N HIS A 78 14.16 5.61 -7.43
CA HIS A 78 13.70 6.73 -8.24
C HIS A 78 12.23 6.59 -8.63
N LEU A 79 11.50 7.71 -8.69
CA LEU A 79 10.09 7.71 -9.10
C LEU A 79 10.00 7.33 -10.58
N PHE A 80 9.40 6.17 -10.84
CA PHE A 80 9.10 5.72 -12.20
C PHE A 80 7.78 6.33 -12.69
N LYS A 81 6.75 6.30 -11.83
CA LYS A 81 5.41 6.79 -12.19
C LYS A 81 4.56 7.14 -10.96
N GLN A 82 3.88 8.29 -11.02
CA GLN A 82 2.71 8.59 -10.18
C GLN A 82 1.46 8.06 -10.90
N VAL A 83 0.62 7.28 -10.22
CA VAL A 83 -0.60 6.70 -10.79
C VAL A 83 -1.82 7.32 -10.12
N SER A 84 -2.67 7.96 -10.92
CA SER A 84 -4.03 8.25 -10.48
C SER A 84 -4.84 6.97 -10.53
N ASN A 85 -5.27 6.45 -9.39
CA ASN A 85 -5.80 5.09 -9.28
C ASN A 85 -7.32 5.01 -9.46
N SER A 86 -7.86 5.90 -10.29
CA SER A 86 -9.27 5.91 -10.64
C SER A 86 -9.43 6.20 -12.13
N LEU A 87 -10.39 5.55 -12.77
CA LEU A 87 -10.76 5.84 -14.18
C LEU A 87 -11.64 7.09 -14.30
N GLY A 88 -12.03 7.68 -13.18
CA GLY A 88 -12.82 8.89 -13.09
C GLY A 88 -13.21 9.19 -11.64
N PRO A 89 -13.80 10.35 -11.35
CA PRO A 89 -13.99 10.85 -9.98
C PRO A 89 -14.84 9.97 -9.04
N ARG A 90 -15.53 8.98 -9.59
CA ARG A 90 -16.47 8.06 -8.91
C ARG A 90 -16.21 6.60 -9.29
N SER A 91 -15.15 6.32 -10.03
CA SER A 91 -14.85 4.95 -10.44
C SER A 91 -14.20 4.21 -9.27
N GLU A 92 -14.87 3.19 -8.78
CA GLU A 92 -14.32 2.25 -7.78
C GLU A 92 -13.38 1.21 -8.41
N ILE A 93 -13.19 1.25 -9.73
CA ILE A 93 -12.32 0.31 -10.45
C ILE A 93 -10.89 0.88 -10.45
N PRO A 94 -9.89 0.16 -9.90
CA PRO A 94 -8.51 0.61 -9.92
C PRO A 94 -7.93 0.57 -11.33
N VAL A 95 -6.88 1.36 -11.55
CA VAL A 95 -6.21 1.44 -12.84
C VAL A 95 -5.20 0.30 -12.97
N THR A 96 -5.31 -0.46 -14.07
CA THR A 96 -4.28 -1.42 -14.49
C THR A 96 -3.21 -0.72 -15.31
N VAL A 97 -1.97 -0.76 -14.84
CA VAL A 97 -0.83 -0.10 -15.48
C VAL A 97 0.03 -1.12 -16.22
N LYS A 98 0.33 -0.84 -17.49
CA LYS A 98 1.32 -1.59 -18.27
C LYS A 98 2.74 -1.10 -17.90
N LEU A 99 3.61 -2.03 -17.53
CA LEU A 99 4.99 -1.76 -17.11
C LEU A 99 5.96 -2.72 -17.80
N PRO A 100 7.21 -2.31 -18.09
CA PRO A 100 8.26 -3.25 -18.46
C PRO A 100 8.42 -4.35 -17.40
N LYS A 101 8.77 -5.56 -17.84
CA LYS A 101 9.16 -6.65 -16.95
C LYS A 101 10.30 -6.18 -16.06
N GLY A 102 10.16 -6.37 -14.75
CA GLY A 102 11.18 -5.93 -13.81
C GLY A 102 10.71 -5.94 -12.36
N PHE A 103 11.59 -5.44 -11.50
CA PHE A 103 11.31 -5.21 -10.09
C PHE A 103 10.98 -3.74 -9.88
N TYR A 104 10.02 -3.47 -9.01
CA TYR A 104 9.59 -2.12 -8.64
C TYR A 104 9.28 -2.07 -7.15
N SER A 105 9.15 -0.87 -6.60
CA SER A 105 8.55 -0.64 -5.29
C SER A 105 7.31 0.21 -5.42
N VAL A 106 6.21 -0.21 -4.82
CA VAL A 106 4.94 0.53 -4.77
C VAL A 106 4.81 1.21 -3.43
N VAL A 107 4.60 2.52 -3.43
CA VAL A 107 4.24 3.30 -2.22
C VAL A 107 2.78 3.70 -2.34
N ALA A 108 1.94 3.17 -1.44
CA ALA A 108 0.49 3.33 -1.49
C ALA A 108 -0.13 3.35 -0.08
N GLN A 109 -1.38 3.78 0.03
CA GLN A 109 -2.15 3.65 1.27
C GLN A 109 -2.77 2.25 1.37
N SER A 110 -2.70 1.67 2.56
CA SER A 110 -3.44 0.49 2.98
C SER A 110 -4.49 0.86 4.02
N GLU A 111 -5.70 0.30 3.91
CA GLU A 111 -6.79 0.57 4.84
C GLU A 111 -6.53 0.01 6.25
N THR A 112 -5.51 -0.83 6.42
CA THR A 112 -5.21 -1.50 7.69
C THR A 112 -3.86 -1.12 8.27
N MET A 113 -2.98 -0.48 7.50
CA MET A 113 -1.62 -0.12 7.92
C MET A 113 -1.22 1.33 7.60
N GLY A 114 -2.07 2.10 6.91
CA GLY A 114 -1.69 3.43 6.40
C GLY A 114 -0.68 3.30 5.26
N ALA A 115 0.27 4.22 5.17
CA ALA A 115 1.27 4.22 4.10
C ALA A 115 2.17 2.97 4.17
N VAL A 116 2.30 2.26 3.05
CA VAL A 116 3.14 1.07 2.90
C VAL A 116 4.05 1.16 1.68
N THR A 117 5.22 0.54 1.77
CA THR A 117 6.14 0.33 0.65
C THR A 117 6.28 -1.16 0.38
N ILE A 118 5.85 -1.60 -0.80
CA ILE A 118 5.76 -3.01 -1.18
C ILE A 118 6.63 -3.28 -2.43
N PRO A 119 7.61 -4.19 -2.36
CA PRO A 119 8.32 -4.64 -3.55
C PRO A 119 7.39 -5.46 -4.45
N VAL A 120 7.48 -5.26 -5.76
CA VAL A 120 6.61 -5.88 -6.77
C VAL A 120 7.45 -6.40 -7.94
N VAL A 121 7.11 -7.59 -8.42
CA VAL A 121 7.67 -8.18 -9.65
C VAL A 121 6.63 -8.11 -10.75
N VAL A 122 6.96 -7.46 -11.87
CA VAL A 122 6.13 -7.48 -13.08
C VAL A 122 6.71 -8.51 -14.05
N GLY A 123 5.90 -9.51 -14.41
CA GLY A 123 6.24 -10.54 -15.39
C GLY A 123 5.63 -10.26 -16.76
N THR A 124 6.35 -10.60 -17.84
CA THR A 124 5.84 -10.48 -19.22
C THR A 124 4.48 -11.13 -19.40
N GLY A 125 3.52 -10.39 -19.98
CA GLY A 125 2.17 -10.86 -20.30
C GLY A 125 1.29 -11.17 -19.09
N LYS A 126 1.78 -10.94 -17.86
CA LYS A 126 1.09 -11.32 -16.63
C LYS A 126 0.66 -10.10 -15.84
N THR A 127 -0.43 -10.26 -15.12
CA THR A 127 -0.91 -9.26 -14.15
C THR A 127 -0.42 -9.61 -12.76
N THR A 128 0.16 -8.63 -12.09
CA THR A 128 0.44 -8.64 -10.67
C THR A 128 -0.63 -7.82 -9.97
N GLU A 129 -1.31 -8.45 -9.02
CA GLU A 129 -2.37 -7.82 -8.24
C GLU A 129 -1.87 -7.60 -6.81
N LEU A 130 -1.91 -6.34 -6.36
CA LEU A 130 -1.54 -5.93 -5.02
C LEU A 130 -2.79 -5.44 -4.28
N HIS A 131 -3.16 -6.13 -3.20
CA HIS A 131 -4.37 -5.86 -2.42
C HIS A 131 -4.04 -5.20 -1.08
N LEU A 132 -4.41 -3.93 -0.91
CA LEU A 132 -4.18 -3.12 0.28
C LEU A 132 -5.48 -2.57 0.91
N GLU A 133 -6.59 -2.70 0.19
CA GLU A 133 -7.97 -2.53 0.60
C GLU A 133 -8.40 -3.58 1.63
N ARG A 134 -9.43 -3.27 2.42
CA ARG A 134 -10.04 -4.18 3.40
C ARG A 134 -11.17 -4.97 2.76
N GLU A 135 -10.90 -5.65 1.66
CA GLU A 135 -11.95 -6.42 0.97
C GLU A 135 -11.77 -7.93 1.12
N LYS A 136 -12.91 -8.63 1.25
CA LYS A 136 -12.98 -10.05 1.63
C LYS A 136 -12.79 -10.99 0.43
N ASP A 137 -12.82 -10.48 -0.80
CA ASP A 137 -12.94 -11.32 -1.99
C ASP A 137 -11.60 -11.89 -2.47
N TRP A 138 -10.49 -11.17 -2.30
CA TRP A 138 -9.16 -11.74 -2.59
C TRP A 138 -8.85 -12.94 -1.66
N ARG A 139 -9.39 -12.96 -0.42
CA ARG A 139 -9.25 -14.12 0.50
C ARG A 139 -9.85 -15.39 -0.11
N ARG A 140 -10.97 -15.28 -0.83
CA ARG A 140 -11.62 -16.41 -1.51
C ARG A 140 -10.76 -16.94 -2.65
N VAL A 141 -10.03 -16.04 -3.31
CA VAL A 141 -9.16 -16.32 -4.46
C VAL A 141 -7.82 -16.97 -4.03
N ALA A 142 -7.41 -16.78 -2.76
CA ALA A 142 -6.26 -17.40 -2.13
C ALA A 142 -6.53 -18.76 -1.44
N VAL A 143 -7.78 -19.24 -1.38
CA VAL A 143 -8.17 -20.47 -0.64
C VAL A 143 -7.38 -21.72 -1.03
N ASN A 144 -6.86 -21.77 -2.26
CA ASN A 144 -6.07 -22.89 -2.76
C ASN A 144 -4.56 -22.62 -2.85
N ALA A 145 -4.10 -21.44 -2.41
CA ALA A 145 -2.68 -21.10 -2.41
C ALA A 145 -2.00 -21.69 -1.15
N ARG A 146 -0.76 -22.15 -1.30
CA ARG A 146 0.05 -22.51 -0.13
C ARG A 146 0.43 -21.24 0.59
N GLU A 147 0.58 -21.32 1.91
CA GLU A 147 1.01 -20.18 2.74
C GLU A 147 2.35 -19.58 2.24
N SER A 148 3.26 -20.44 1.77
CA SER A 148 4.55 -20.02 1.20
C SER A 148 4.42 -19.18 -0.08
N ASP A 149 3.31 -19.30 -0.80
CA ASP A 149 3.06 -18.60 -2.06
C ASP A 149 2.35 -17.25 -1.85
N LEU A 150 2.15 -16.83 -0.60
CA LEU A 150 1.47 -15.59 -0.25
C LEU A 150 2.44 -14.59 0.40
N VAL A 151 2.12 -13.31 0.23
CA VAL A 151 2.78 -12.19 0.90
C VAL A 151 1.79 -11.54 1.85
N ARG A 152 2.25 -11.13 3.03
CA ARG A 152 1.43 -10.49 4.07
C ARG A 152 2.03 -9.17 4.54
N LEU A 153 1.15 -8.24 4.91
CA LEU A 153 1.48 -7.13 5.79
C LEU A 153 1.80 -7.65 7.20
N PRO A 154 2.48 -6.84 8.04
CA PRO A 154 2.79 -7.21 9.43
C PRO A 154 1.56 -7.56 10.28
N ASN A 155 0.40 -6.98 9.98
CA ASN A 155 -0.87 -7.30 10.66
C ASN A 155 -1.52 -8.62 10.19
N GLY A 156 -0.85 -9.38 9.31
CA GLY A 156 -1.31 -10.66 8.80
C GLY A 156 -2.27 -10.59 7.61
N GLN A 157 -2.68 -9.41 7.15
CA GLN A 157 -3.41 -9.26 5.88
C GLN A 157 -2.53 -9.76 4.74
N ILE A 158 -3.02 -10.71 3.95
CA ILE A 158 -2.35 -11.08 2.70
C ILE A 158 -2.64 -10.01 1.66
N ILE A 159 -1.65 -9.75 0.82
CA ILE A 159 -1.67 -8.66 -0.16
C ILE A 159 -1.37 -9.09 -1.59
N GLY A 160 -1.22 -10.40 -1.81
CA GLY A 160 -1.00 -10.97 -3.14
C GLY A 160 -0.14 -12.22 -3.11
N TYR A 161 0.15 -12.71 -4.31
CA TYR A 161 1.05 -13.85 -4.53
C TYR A 161 2.51 -13.44 -4.36
N ARG A 162 3.33 -14.36 -3.87
CA ARG A 162 4.78 -14.18 -3.78
C ARG A 162 5.38 -14.12 -5.18
N GLY A 163 6.05 -13.00 -5.47
CA GLY A 163 6.90 -12.84 -6.64
C GLY A 163 8.16 -13.68 -6.52
N ARG A 164 8.62 -14.21 -7.65
CA ARG A 164 9.85 -14.99 -7.79
C ARG A 164 10.74 -14.35 -8.84
#